data_AF-A0A1M5BJL5-F1
#
_entry.id   AF-A0A1M5BJL5-F1
#
_cell.length_a   1.000
_cell.length_b   1.000
_cell.length_c   1.000
_cell.angle_alpha   90.00
_cell.angle_beta   90.00
_cell.angle_gamma   90.00
#
_symmetry.space_group_name_H-M   'P 1'
#
loop_
_entity.id
_entity.type
_entity.pdbx_description
1 polymer ?
#
loop_
_entity_poly.entity_id
_entity_poly.type
_entity_poly.pdbx_seq_one_letter_code
_entity_poly.pdbx_strand_id
1 'polypeptide(L)'
;MSGIKELIRTEENGTISFGNYELPSKSKLSDYEHDGDMYKVKTFREITKLERNEMFVYESVPGTAVYDLNLTEDGMSFSVEGAVDAQITVELEEDAEYKVTIDGVDAGTMKTNLGGKLSFSVELEQAERVAVSIVKL
;
A
#
# COMPACT_ATOMS: atom_id res chain seq x y z
N MET A 1 1.07 11.65 -13.23
CA MET A 1 1.54 12.76 -12.37
C MET A 1 0.82 12.51 -11.07
N SER A 2 1.53 12.20 -9.99
CA SER A 2 0.92 11.70 -8.76
C SER A 2 -0.19 12.64 -8.28
N GLY A 3 -1.39 12.11 -8.09
CA GLY A 3 -2.51 12.82 -7.47
C GLY A 3 -2.28 13.14 -5.99
N ILE A 4 -1.24 12.55 -5.39
CA ILE A 4 -0.79 12.77 -4.01
C ILE A 4 0.45 13.66 -4.03
N LYS A 5 0.31 14.90 -3.54
CA LYS A 5 1.42 15.85 -3.38
C LYS A 5 2.00 15.81 -1.97
N GLU A 6 1.14 15.56 -1.00
CA GLU A 6 1.47 15.30 0.39
C GLU A 6 2.25 13.99 0.54
N LEU A 7 2.86 13.73 1.71
CA LEU A 7 3.46 12.40 1.97
C LEU A 7 2.40 11.39 2.40
N ILE A 8 1.38 11.86 3.12
CA ILE A 8 0.20 11.14 3.62
C ILE A 8 -0.91 12.16 3.87
N ARG A 9 -2.17 11.75 3.67
CA ARG A 9 -3.37 12.54 3.98
C ARG A 9 -4.54 11.60 4.33
N THR A 10 -5.52 12.13 5.06
CA THR A 10 -6.81 11.48 5.30
C THR A 10 -7.80 11.94 4.24
N GLU A 11 -8.50 10.99 3.63
CA GLU A 11 -9.50 11.23 2.60
C GLU A 11 -10.89 11.49 3.21
N GLU A 12 -11.83 12.04 2.43
CA GLU A 12 -13.19 12.35 2.89
C GLU A 12 -13.97 11.12 3.40
N ASN A 13 -13.62 9.92 2.90
CA ASN A 13 -14.20 8.64 3.31
C ASN A 13 -13.58 8.07 4.60
N GLY A 14 -12.63 8.79 5.22
CA GLY A 14 -11.94 8.38 6.44
C GLY A 14 -10.75 7.44 6.23
N THR A 15 -10.44 7.04 5.00
CA THR A 15 -9.22 6.25 4.71
C THR A 15 -7.98 7.14 4.60
N ILE A 16 -6.80 6.53 4.42
CA ILE A 16 -5.55 7.26 4.18
C ILE A 16 -5.00 7.01 2.78
N SER A 17 -4.48 8.07 2.18
CA SER A 17 -3.71 8.03 0.94
C SER A 17 -2.30 8.54 1.22
N PHE A 18 -1.29 7.91 0.64
CA PHE A 18 0.12 8.20 0.91
C PHE A 18 1.02 7.83 -0.26
N GLY A 19 2.27 8.28 -0.19
CA GLY A 19 3.27 7.97 -1.21
C GLY A 19 3.29 9.02 -2.31
N ASN A 20 4.39 9.75 -2.35
CA ASN A 20 4.74 10.62 -3.46
C ASN A 20 6.01 10.05 -4.10
N TYR A 21 5.81 9.26 -5.15
CA TYR A 21 6.89 8.59 -5.88
C TYR A 21 7.62 9.52 -6.84
N GLU A 22 7.12 10.74 -7.09
CA GLU A 22 7.76 11.72 -7.96
C GLU A 22 8.96 12.41 -7.27
N LEU A 23 9.09 12.25 -5.96
CA LEU A 23 10.17 12.87 -5.20
C LEU A 23 11.53 12.28 -5.66
N PRO A 24 12.50 13.14 -6.01
CA PRO A 24 13.81 12.69 -6.48
C PRO A 24 14.67 12.11 -5.35
N SER A 25 14.32 12.41 -4.10
CA SER A 25 15.03 11.93 -2.91
C SER A 25 14.06 11.59 -1.79
N LYS A 26 14.50 10.69 -0.91
CA LYS A 26 13.73 10.16 0.21
C LYS A 26 13.18 11.28 1.10
N SER A 27 11.85 11.31 1.22
CA SER A 27 11.14 12.13 2.19
C SER A 27 10.43 11.24 3.21
N LYS A 28 10.19 11.78 4.41
CA LYS A 28 9.53 11.06 5.49
C LYS A 28 8.61 12.00 6.27
N LEU A 29 7.47 11.48 6.70
CA LEU A 29 6.64 12.06 7.74
C LEU A 29 6.43 11.00 8.81
N SER A 30 6.68 11.36 10.06
CA SER A 30 6.38 10.55 11.23
C SER A 30 5.22 11.18 11.99
N ASP A 31 4.69 10.44 12.95
CA ASP A 31 3.75 10.95 13.95
C ASP A 31 2.46 11.54 13.35
N TYR A 32 2.01 10.98 12.22
CA TYR A 32 0.72 11.30 11.62
C TYR A 32 -0.39 10.55 12.36
N GLU A 33 -1.14 11.24 13.21
CA GLU A 33 -2.25 10.66 13.95
C GLU A 33 -3.47 10.47 13.04
N HIS A 34 -4.04 9.26 13.05
CA HIS A 34 -5.30 8.95 12.37
C HIS A 34 -6.03 7.82 13.10
N ASP A 35 -7.28 8.06 13.47
CA ASP A 35 -8.14 7.11 14.19
C ASP A 35 -7.50 6.49 15.45
N GLY A 36 -6.65 7.25 16.14
CA GLY A 36 -5.95 6.83 17.35
C GLY A 36 -4.65 6.05 17.09
N ASP A 37 -4.32 5.76 15.83
CA ASP A 37 -3.07 5.14 15.41
C ASP A 37 -2.06 6.21 14.95
N MET A 38 -0.76 5.90 15.11
CA MET A 38 0.34 6.76 14.66
C MET A 38 0.99 6.19 13.41
N TYR A 39 0.92 6.93 12.30
CA TYR A 39 1.47 6.54 11.02
C TYR A 39 2.80 7.22 10.72
N LYS A 40 3.61 6.50 9.96
CA LYS A 40 4.88 6.98 9.44
C LYS A 40 5.07 6.52 8.01
N VAL A 41 5.21 7.49 7.11
CA VAL A 41 5.44 7.26 5.69
C VAL A 41 6.87 7.64 5.32
N LYS A 42 7.49 6.83 4.46
CA LYS A 42 8.76 7.13 3.79
C LYS A 42 8.55 6.90 2.30
N THR A 43 8.82 7.89 1.46
CA THR A 43 8.52 7.79 0.03
C THR A 43 9.49 8.59 -0.82
N PHE A 44 9.79 8.04 -2.00
CA PHE A 44 10.43 8.66 -3.15
C PHE A 44 10.41 7.66 -4.32
N ARG A 45 10.97 8.03 -5.47
CA ARG A 45 10.91 7.20 -6.69
C ARG A 45 11.32 5.74 -6.54
N GLU A 46 12.17 5.38 -5.58
CA GLU A 46 12.69 4.01 -5.44
C GLU A 46 11.91 3.17 -4.44
N ILE A 47 11.13 3.77 -3.54
CA ILE A 47 10.38 3.04 -2.51
C ILE A 47 9.31 3.91 -1.87
N THR A 48 8.15 3.31 -1.61
CA THR A 48 7.11 3.84 -0.72
C THR A 48 6.92 2.85 0.41
N LYS A 49 6.94 3.32 1.66
CA LYS A 49 6.77 2.49 2.86
C LYS A 49 5.85 3.17 3.85
N LEU A 50 4.91 2.40 4.41
CA LEU A 50 4.02 2.81 5.48
C LEU A 50 4.25 1.93 6.72
N GLU A 51 4.40 2.57 7.87
CA GLU A 51 4.42 1.98 9.20
C GLU A 51 3.23 2.53 10.01
N ARG A 52 2.58 1.69 10.83
CA ARG A 52 1.48 2.05 11.75
C ARG A 52 1.82 1.53 13.14
N ASN A 53 1.87 2.41 14.14
CA ASN A 53 2.32 2.09 15.50
C ASN A 53 3.66 1.34 15.48
N GLU A 54 4.60 1.82 14.67
CA GLU A 54 5.94 1.20 14.44
C GLU A 54 5.92 -0.17 13.74
N MET A 55 4.76 -0.77 13.52
CA MET A 55 4.58 -2.01 12.75
C MET A 55 4.51 -1.72 11.26
N PHE A 56 4.87 -2.70 10.43
CA PHE A 56 4.86 -2.53 8.98
C PHE A 56 3.42 -2.62 8.46
N VAL A 57 3.09 -1.91 7.38
CA VAL A 57 1.79 -2.07 6.72
C VAL A 57 1.96 -2.35 5.25
N TYR A 58 2.74 -1.52 4.58
CA TYR A 58 2.89 -1.53 3.13
C TYR A 58 4.31 -1.14 2.73
N GLU A 59 4.83 -1.78 1.69
CA GLU A 59 6.01 -1.34 0.98
C GLU A 59 5.87 -1.62 -0.52
N SER A 60 6.35 -0.71 -1.36
CA SER A 60 6.50 -0.94 -2.80
C SER A 60 7.90 -0.64 -3.27
N VAL A 61 8.39 -1.43 -4.21
CA VAL A 61 9.62 -1.17 -4.96
C VAL A 61 9.33 -1.33 -6.46
N PRO A 62 9.45 -0.27 -7.29
CA PRO A 62 9.78 1.11 -6.92
C PRO A 62 8.67 1.84 -6.14
N GLY A 63 8.87 3.12 -5.87
CA GLY A 63 7.91 3.94 -5.14
C GLY A 63 6.58 4.07 -5.88
N THR A 64 5.50 4.07 -5.12
CA THR A 64 4.11 4.20 -5.59
C THR A 64 3.35 5.26 -4.79
N ALA A 65 2.25 5.73 -5.36
CA ALA A 65 1.19 6.45 -4.66
C ALA A 65 0.07 5.45 -4.36
N VAL A 66 -0.38 5.41 -3.11
CA VAL A 66 -1.41 4.51 -2.59
C VAL A 66 -2.61 5.35 -2.18
N TYR A 67 -3.77 4.98 -2.67
CA TYR A 67 -5.03 5.67 -2.48
C TYR A 67 -6.00 4.81 -1.70
N ASP A 68 -6.74 5.48 -0.82
CA ASP A 68 -7.86 4.91 -0.09
C ASP A 68 -7.52 3.59 0.62
N LEU A 69 -6.37 3.54 1.30
CA LEU A 69 -5.97 2.32 2.03
C LEU A 69 -6.97 2.06 3.14
N ASN A 70 -7.68 0.95 3.00
CA ASN A 70 -8.64 0.43 3.95
C ASN A 70 -8.12 -0.89 4.54
N LEU A 71 -7.92 -0.91 5.85
CA LEU A 71 -7.50 -2.07 6.62
C LEU A 71 -8.69 -2.65 7.37
N THR A 72 -8.88 -3.96 7.28
CA THR A 72 -9.95 -4.69 7.97
C THR A 72 -9.36 -5.89 8.71
N GLU A 73 -10.15 -6.53 9.58
CA GLU A 73 -9.72 -7.76 10.24
C GLU A 73 -9.47 -8.90 9.22
N ASP A 74 -10.22 -8.91 8.13
CA ASP A 74 -10.18 -9.96 7.11
C ASP A 74 -9.29 -9.61 5.90
N GLY A 75 -8.49 -8.54 5.96
CA GLY A 75 -7.60 -8.17 4.87
C GLY A 75 -7.52 -6.66 4.62
N MET A 76 -7.32 -6.28 3.36
CA MET A 76 -7.15 -4.87 2.98
C MET A 76 -7.54 -4.59 1.54
N SER A 77 -7.82 -3.32 1.25
CA SER A 77 -8.03 -2.83 -0.12
C SER A 77 -7.40 -1.44 -0.30
N PHE A 78 -6.96 -1.15 -1.52
CA PHE A 78 -6.40 0.14 -1.90
C PHE A 78 -6.34 0.26 -3.43
N SER A 79 -6.11 1.46 -3.95
CA SER A 79 -5.65 1.64 -5.33
C SER A 79 -4.21 2.13 -5.36
N VAL A 80 -3.46 1.78 -6.39
CA VAL A 80 -2.04 2.12 -6.52
C VAL A 80 -1.73 2.73 -7.87
N GLU A 81 -0.86 3.75 -7.88
CA GLU A 81 -0.31 4.41 -9.07
C GLU A 81 1.21 4.39 -8.97
N GLY A 82 1.90 4.25 -10.10
CA GLY A 82 3.36 4.32 -10.16
C GLY A 82 3.86 4.61 -11.55
N ALA A 83 5.15 4.97 -11.66
CA ALA A 83 5.78 5.24 -12.94
C ALA A 83 6.10 3.97 -13.74
N VAL A 84 6.34 2.86 -13.03
CA VAL A 84 6.66 1.55 -13.60
C VAL A 84 6.08 0.45 -12.73
N ASP A 85 6.05 -0.77 -13.25
CA ASP A 85 5.61 -1.96 -12.51
C ASP A 85 6.31 -2.07 -11.16
N ALA A 86 5.54 -2.44 -10.13
CA ALA A 86 6.03 -2.46 -8.76
C ALA A 86 5.79 -3.80 -8.08
N GLN A 87 6.75 -4.19 -7.26
CA GLN A 87 6.57 -5.24 -6.27
C GLN A 87 6.01 -4.62 -5.01
N ILE A 88 4.84 -5.08 -4.59
CA ILE A 88 4.18 -4.66 -3.35
C ILE A 88 4.35 -5.75 -2.31
N THR A 89 4.59 -5.35 -1.07
CA THR A 89 4.56 -6.21 0.12
C THR A 89 3.67 -5.59 1.17
N VAL A 90 2.78 -6.41 1.76
CA VAL A 90 1.86 -6.00 2.83
C VAL A 90 2.02 -6.91 4.04
N GLU A 91 1.63 -6.41 5.22
CA GLU A 91 1.52 -7.22 6.45
C GLU A 91 0.05 -7.48 6.78
N LEU A 92 -0.24 -8.76 6.99
CA LEU A 92 -1.55 -9.35 7.28
C LEU A 92 -1.38 -10.39 8.39
N GLU A 93 -2.44 -11.13 8.74
CA GLU A 93 -2.34 -12.22 9.71
C GLU A 93 -1.35 -13.30 9.24
N GLU A 94 -0.52 -13.78 10.18
CA GLU A 94 0.47 -14.83 9.95
C GLU A 94 -0.20 -16.17 9.61
N ASP A 95 0.44 -16.97 8.75
CA ASP A 95 0.02 -18.34 8.39
C ASP A 95 -1.42 -18.46 7.84
N ALA A 96 -1.96 -17.40 7.24
CA ALA A 96 -3.32 -17.34 6.69
C ALA A 96 -3.34 -17.27 5.15
N GLU A 97 -4.41 -17.78 4.54
CA GLU A 97 -4.64 -17.74 3.10
C GLU A 97 -5.54 -16.58 2.70
N TYR A 98 -5.21 -15.94 1.59
CA TYR A 98 -5.90 -14.78 1.06
C TYR A 98 -6.15 -14.95 -0.43
N LYS A 99 -7.33 -14.51 -0.88
CA LYS A 99 -7.61 -14.25 -2.28
C LYS A 99 -7.14 -12.86 -2.64
N VAL A 100 -6.31 -12.74 -3.69
CA VAL A 100 -5.83 -11.46 -4.21
C VAL A 100 -6.52 -11.16 -5.53
N THR A 101 -7.07 -9.96 -5.67
CA THR A 101 -7.67 -9.45 -6.91
C THR A 101 -6.96 -8.16 -7.30
N ILE A 102 -6.49 -8.07 -8.55
CA ILE A 102 -5.76 -6.92 -9.11
C ILE A 102 -6.53 -6.44 -10.33
N ASP A 103 -6.97 -5.19 -10.32
CA ASP A 103 -7.81 -4.57 -11.35
C ASP A 103 -9.07 -5.39 -11.72
N GLY A 104 -9.71 -5.99 -10.71
CA GLY A 104 -10.86 -6.88 -10.89
C GLY A 104 -10.53 -8.28 -11.45
N VAL A 105 -9.25 -8.56 -11.75
CA VAL A 105 -8.77 -9.86 -12.20
C VAL A 105 -8.27 -10.67 -11.01
N ASP A 106 -8.66 -11.94 -10.95
CA ASP A 106 -8.17 -12.87 -9.92
C ASP A 106 -6.67 -13.14 -10.10
N ALA A 107 -5.87 -12.73 -9.13
CA ALA A 107 -4.43 -12.97 -9.08
C ALA A 107 -4.08 -14.28 -8.35
N GLY A 108 -5.09 -14.99 -7.86
CA GLY A 108 -4.97 -16.28 -7.20
C GLY A 108 -5.03 -16.22 -5.68
N THR A 109 -4.93 -17.41 -5.09
CA THR A 109 -4.80 -17.58 -3.64
C THR A 109 -3.34 -17.55 -3.24
N MET A 110 -3.00 -16.76 -2.23
CA MET A 110 -1.66 -16.65 -1.69
C MET A 110 -1.69 -16.82 -0.17
N LYS A 111 -0.61 -17.36 0.38
CA LYS A 111 -0.46 -17.58 1.82
C LYS A 111 0.59 -16.63 2.39
N THR A 112 0.29 -16.01 3.52
CA THR A 112 1.28 -15.19 4.23
C THR A 112 2.42 -16.07 4.77
N ASN A 113 3.62 -15.49 4.89
CA ASN A 113 4.70 -16.17 5.57
C ASN A 113 4.50 -16.15 7.11
N LEU A 114 5.43 -16.75 7.85
CA LEU A 114 5.40 -16.79 9.33
C LEU A 114 5.52 -15.42 10.00
N GLY A 115 5.83 -14.35 9.25
CA GLY A 115 5.82 -12.97 9.74
C GLY A 115 4.71 -12.14 9.08
N GLY A 116 3.65 -12.79 8.59
CA GLY A 116 2.44 -12.11 8.09
C GLY A 116 2.62 -11.41 6.75
N LYS A 117 3.75 -11.58 6.06
CA LYS A 117 4.00 -10.87 4.80
C LYS A 117 3.39 -11.58 3.62
N LEU A 118 2.79 -10.78 2.74
CA LEU A 118 2.33 -11.17 1.42
C LEU A 118 2.95 -10.23 0.38
N SER A 119 3.53 -10.79 -0.69
CA SER A 119 4.16 -10.01 -1.75
C SER A 119 3.63 -10.40 -3.14
N PHE A 120 3.33 -9.41 -3.98
CA PHE A 120 2.81 -9.59 -5.33
C PHE A 120 3.25 -8.45 -6.25
N SER A 121 3.22 -8.67 -7.56
CA SER A 121 3.58 -7.66 -8.56
C SER A 121 2.33 -6.98 -9.12
N VAL A 122 2.44 -5.69 -9.44
CA VAL A 122 1.37 -4.91 -10.07
C VAL A 122 1.92 -4.21 -11.30
N GLU A 123 1.23 -4.37 -12.43
CA GLU A 123 1.56 -3.69 -13.69
C GLU A 123 1.01 -2.26 -13.65
N LEU A 124 1.87 -1.23 -13.76
CA LEU A 124 1.49 0.18 -13.53
C LEU A 124 1.77 1.09 -14.73
N GLU A 125 2.70 0.72 -15.62
CA GLU A 125 3.18 1.59 -16.71
C GLU A 125 2.07 2.11 -17.64
N GLN A 126 0.96 1.38 -17.76
CA GLN A 126 -0.13 1.66 -18.68
C GLN A 126 -1.45 2.02 -17.99
N ALA A 127 -1.48 2.04 -16.66
CA ALA A 127 -2.70 2.26 -15.88
C ALA A 127 -2.64 3.62 -15.16
N GLU A 128 -3.78 4.32 -15.10
CA GLU A 128 -3.89 5.53 -14.27
C GLU A 128 -3.83 5.15 -12.79
N ARG A 129 -4.57 4.11 -12.40
CA ARG A 129 -4.53 3.45 -11.08
C ARG A 129 -4.94 2.00 -11.22
N VAL A 130 -4.38 1.14 -10.38
CA VAL A 130 -4.74 -0.27 -10.29
C VAL A 130 -5.36 -0.54 -8.92
N ALA A 131 -6.58 -1.08 -8.91
CA ALA A 131 -7.25 -1.48 -7.67
C ALA A 131 -6.71 -2.83 -7.18
N VAL A 132 -6.45 -2.93 -5.88
CA VAL A 132 -6.02 -4.16 -5.21
C VAL A 132 -6.98 -4.48 -4.08
N SER A 133 -7.42 -5.74 -4.03
CA SER A 133 -8.23 -6.29 -2.95
C SER A 133 -7.62 -7.59 -2.45
N ILE A 134 -7.45 -7.70 -1.14
CA ILE A 134 -6.89 -8.87 -0.47
C ILE A 134 -7.86 -9.27 0.62
N VAL A 135 -8.44 -10.46 0.49
CA VAL A 135 -9.51 -10.95 1.39
C VAL A 135 -9.15 -12.33 1.90
N LYS A 136 -9.21 -12.51 3.22
CA LYS A 136 -8.94 -13.76 3.91
C LYS A 136 -9.93 -14.85 3.47
N LEU A 137 -9.45 -16.08 3.38
CA LEU A 137 -10.23 -17.27 3.02
C LEU A 137 -10.69 -18.07 4.25
#